data_AF-A0A023BVL8-F1
#
_entry.id   AF-A0A023BVL8-F1
#
_cell.length_a   1.000
_cell.length_b   1.000
_cell.length_c   1.000
_cell.angle_alpha   90.00
_cell.angle_beta   90.00
_cell.angle_gamma   90.00
#
_symmetry.space_group_name_H-M   'P 1'
#
loop_
_entity.id
_entity.type
_entity.pdbx_description
1 polymer ?
#
loop_
_entity_poly.entity_id
_entity_poly.type
_entity_poly.pdbx_seq_one_letter_code
_entity_poly.pdbx_strand_id
1 'polypeptide(L)'
;MNALKSITVALVLAISTSFYAQTADEIVNNYFENTGGKENWEKLEGITMKGVMKMQGMEIPFEQVMMKDGRQSTTIELQGNKMIWAAYDGKISWSRNQQTMEAEKSDNEATENMKKQTKDWPSPFLNYKEKGYAIELIGKETVDGTETFKIKVTKDPITVNGQSQPNISHYYFDTENFVPIIIEEEIQEGPMKGQKIKMSISDYQEVEGLYFPFSQSSQFQSMDFKEFDLNPEVEASLFAFPEGK
;
A
#
# COMPACT_ATOMS: atom_id res chain seq x y z
N MET A 1 -33.83 -14.03 -74.88
CA MET A 1 -33.86 -13.07 -73.75
C MET A 1 -34.06 -13.88 -72.48
N ASN A 2 -33.16 -13.74 -71.52
CA ASN A 2 -33.26 -14.07 -70.07
C ASN A 2 -31.90 -14.59 -69.56
N ALA A 3 -31.03 -13.65 -69.20
CA ALA A 3 -29.82 -13.94 -68.42
C ALA A 3 -30.19 -13.88 -66.94
N LEU A 4 -30.11 -15.01 -66.23
CA LEU A 4 -30.13 -15.01 -64.77
C LEU A 4 -28.77 -14.51 -64.27
N LYS A 5 -28.77 -13.34 -63.63
CA LYS A 5 -27.62 -12.82 -62.89
C LYS A 5 -27.59 -13.48 -61.51
N SER A 6 -26.59 -14.32 -61.27
CA SER A 6 -26.29 -14.84 -59.94
C SER A 6 -25.72 -13.72 -59.07
N ILE A 7 -26.44 -13.36 -58.00
CA ILE A 7 -25.95 -12.46 -56.97
C ILE A 7 -25.25 -13.32 -55.92
N THR A 8 -23.93 -13.23 -55.84
CA THR A 8 -23.14 -13.81 -54.75
C THR A 8 -23.07 -12.78 -53.62
N VAL A 9 -23.87 -12.97 -52.57
CA VAL A 9 -23.72 -12.21 -51.32
C VAL A 9 -22.54 -12.82 -50.56
N ALA A 10 -21.41 -12.13 -50.54
CA ALA A 10 -20.29 -12.47 -49.66
C ALA A 10 -20.65 -12.04 -48.23
N LEU A 11 -21.00 -13.00 -47.38
CA LEU A 11 -21.19 -12.79 -45.95
C LEU A 11 -19.82 -12.61 -45.29
N VAL A 12 -19.42 -11.37 -45.04
CA VAL A 12 -18.24 -11.06 -44.21
C VAL A 12 -18.61 -11.36 -42.75
N LEU A 13 -18.14 -12.50 -42.23
CA LEU A 13 -18.14 -12.76 -40.79
C LEU A 13 -17.15 -11.81 -40.13
N ALA A 14 -17.66 -10.78 -39.46
CA ALA A 14 -16.88 -10.01 -38.51
C ALA A 14 -16.58 -10.93 -37.32
N ILE A 15 -15.36 -11.47 -37.28
CA ILE A 15 -14.81 -12.12 -36.10
C ILE A 15 -14.58 -10.98 -35.09
N SER A 16 -15.57 -10.72 -34.24
CA SER A 16 -15.38 -9.92 -33.05
C SER A 16 -14.45 -10.69 -32.12
N THR A 17 -13.14 -10.44 -32.23
CA THR A 17 -12.21 -10.78 -31.16
C THR A 17 -12.64 -9.94 -29.96
N SER A 18 -13.39 -10.54 -29.04
CA SER A 18 -13.57 -9.99 -27.71
C SER A 18 -12.18 -9.89 -27.10
N PHE A 19 -11.58 -8.71 -27.18
CA PHE A 19 -10.45 -8.37 -26.32
C PHE A 19 -11.02 -8.50 -24.91
N TYR A 20 -10.64 -9.57 -24.20
CA TYR A 20 -10.86 -9.66 -22.76
C TYR A 20 -9.96 -8.58 -22.14
N ALA A 21 -10.48 -7.36 -22.05
CA ALA A 21 -9.84 -6.34 -21.25
C ALA A 21 -9.80 -6.88 -19.82
N GLN A 22 -8.59 -7.08 -19.30
CA GLN A 22 -8.43 -7.56 -17.93
C GLN A 22 -9.14 -6.59 -16.98
N THR A 23 -9.84 -7.12 -15.99
CA THR A 23 -10.51 -6.30 -14.98
C THR A 23 -9.58 -5.98 -13.81
N ALA A 24 -9.87 -4.93 -13.05
CA ALA A 24 -9.12 -4.63 -11.82
C ALA A 24 -9.17 -5.80 -10.81
N ASP A 25 -10.32 -6.47 -10.70
CA ASP A 25 -10.47 -7.67 -9.87
C ASP A 25 -9.54 -8.80 -10.34
N GLU A 26 -9.41 -9.05 -11.65
CA GLU A 26 -8.51 -10.09 -12.19
C GLU A 26 -7.03 -9.78 -11.88
N ILE A 27 -6.60 -8.53 -12.04
CA ILE A 27 -5.22 -8.11 -11.72
C ILE A 27 -4.93 -8.31 -10.23
N VAL A 28 -5.86 -7.91 -9.36
CA VAL A 28 -5.73 -8.09 -7.91
C VAL A 28 -5.78 -9.57 -7.50
N ASN A 29 -6.58 -10.40 -8.16
CA ASN A 29 -6.61 -11.83 -7.89
C ASN A 29 -5.27 -12.47 -8.27
N ASN A 30 -4.73 -12.15 -9.45
CA ASN A 30 -3.40 -12.62 -9.87
C ASN A 30 -2.30 -12.14 -8.91
N TYR A 31 -2.38 -10.91 -8.40
CA TYR A 31 -1.47 -10.42 -7.36
C TYR A 31 -1.46 -11.37 -6.15
N PHE A 32 -2.63 -11.70 -5.59
CA PHE A 32 -2.69 -12.59 -4.44
C PHE A 32 -2.28 -14.01 -4.78
N GLU A 33 -2.66 -14.54 -5.95
CA GLU A 33 -2.23 -15.87 -6.41
C GLU A 33 -0.70 -15.96 -6.51
N ASN A 34 -0.06 -14.95 -7.11
CA ASN A 34 1.40 -14.91 -7.30
C ASN A 34 2.18 -14.63 -6.01
N THR A 35 1.54 -14.05 -4.99
CA THR A 35 2.20 -13.67 -3.73
C THR A 35 1.85 -14.59 -2.56
N GLY A 36 1.48 -15.84 -2.85
CA GLY A 36 1.29 -16.88 -1.84
C GLY A 36 -0.15 -17.30 -1.57
N GLY A 37 -1.11 -16.76 -2.32
CA GLY A 37 -2.53 -17.11 -2.25
C GLY A 37 -3.31 -16.28 -1.22
N LYS A 38 -4.52 -15.88 -1.60
CA LYS A 38 -5.40 -15.03 -0.79
C LYS A 38 -5.63 -15.58 0.64
N GLU A 39 -5.83 -16.89 0.77
CA GLU A 39 -6.08 -17.53 2.07
C GLU A 39 -4.90 -17.35 3.05
N ASN A 40 -3.66 -17.38 2.56
CA ASN A 40 -2.48 -17.18 3.40
C ASN A 40 -2.34 -15.71 3.83
N TRP A 41 -2.66 -14.77 2.94
CA TRP A 41 -2.76 -13.35 3.30
C TRP A 41 -3.84 -13.08 4.35
N GLU A 42 -4.98 -13.80 4.33
CA GLU A 42 -6.06 -13.66 5.31
C GLU A 42 -5.73 -14.21 6.71
N LYS A 43 -4.77 -15.14 6.78
CA LYS A 43 -4.28 -15.74 8.04
C LYS A 43 -3.33 -14.84 8.82
N LEU A 44 -2.88 -13.72 8.24
CA LEU A 44 -1.98 -12.79 8.91
C LEU A 44 -2.69 -12.08 10.08
N GLU A 45 -2.16 -12.28 11.27
CA GLU A 45 -2.55 -11.62 12.52
C GLU A 45 -1.61 -10.46 12.87
N GLY A 46 -0.38 -10.48 12.36
CA GLY A 46 0.58 -9.38 12.49
C GLY A 46 1.83 -9.59 11.64
N ILE A 47 2.62 -8.53 11.47
CA ILE A 47 3.90 -8.55 10.76
C ILE A 47 4.85 -7.62 11.52
N THR A 48 6.03 -8.12 11.84
CA THR A 48 7.18 -7.29 12.23
C THR A 48 8.13 -7.18 11.04
N MET A 49 8.54 -5.96 10.72
CA MET A 49 9.50 -5.65 9.67
C MET A 49 10.70 -4.94 10.27
N LYS A 50 11.91 -5.40 9.98
CA LYS A 50 13.15 -4.74 10.41
C LYS A 50 13.95 -4.31 9.19
N GLY A 51 14.59 -3.17 9.28
CA GLY A 51 15.31 -2.62 8.15
C GLY A 51 16.13 -1.39 8.48
N VAL A 52 16.52 -0.70 7.43
CA VAL A 52 17.22 0.59 7.50
C VAL A 52 16.45 1.59 6.65
N MET A 53 16.04 2.68 7.29
CA MET A 53 15.46 3.83 6.61
C MET A 53 16.59 4.80 6.27
N LYS A 54 16.65 5.26 5.02
CA LYS A 54 17.59 6.25 4.54
C LYS A 54 16.84 7.55 4.28
N MET A 55 17.16 8.60 5.02
CA MET A 55 16.51 9.91 4.89
C MET A 55 17.52 11.02 5.16
N GLN A 56 17.57 12.03 4.28
CA GLN A 56 18.50 13.18 4.39
C GLN A 56 19.97 12.78 4.60
N GLY A 57 20.40 11.67 3.99
CA GLY A 57 21.77 11.16 4.11
C GLY A 57 22.09 10.42 5.41
N MET A 58 21.11 10.26 6.31
CA MET A 58 21.21 9.42 7.50
C MET A 58 20.64 8.03 7.23
N GLU A 59 21.27 7.01 7.81
CA GLU A 59 20.75 5.65 7.88
C GLU A 59 20.26 5.38 9.31
N ILE A 60 18.98 5.02 9.43
CA ILE A 60 18.30 4.83 10.71
C ILE A 60 17.75 3.41 10.73
N PRO A 61 18.32 2.49 11.53
CA PRO A 61 17.71 1.20 11.77
C PRO A 61 16.31 1.36 12.36
N PHE A 62 15.37 0.56 11.89
CA PHE A 62 14.01 0.57 12.39
C PHE A 62 13.44 -0.84 12.54
N GLU A 63 12.42 -0.94 13.38
CA GLU A 63 11.56 -2.09 13.57
C GLU A 63 10.12 -1.57 13.57
N GLN A 64 9.32 -2.02 12.61
CA GLN A 64 7.90 -1.68 12.51
C GLN A 64 7.07 -2.93 12.80
N VAL A 65 6.07 -2.79 13.65
CA VAL A 65 5.08 -3.82 13.96
C VAL A 65 3.73 -3.34 13.52
N MET A 66 2.98 -4.18 12.83
CA MET A 66 1.60 -3.93 12.39
C MET A 66 0.76 -5.16 12.70
N MET A 67 -0.40 -4.96 13.32
CA MET A 67 -1.30 -6.02 13.78
C MET A 67 -2.65 -5.92 13.08
N LYS A 68 -3.34 -7.06 12.94
CA LYS A 68 -4.67 -7.15 12.32
C LYS A 68 -5.75 -6.35 13.04
N ASP A 69 -5.62 -6.19 14.36
CA ASP A 69 -6.51 -5.34 15.17
C ASP A 69 -6.27 -3.83 14.98
N GLY A 70 -5.31 -3.46 14.13
CA GLY A 70 -4.93 -2.10 13.82
C GLY A 70 -3.83 -1.53 14.71
N ARG A 71 -3.38 -2.24 15.75
CA ARG A 71 -2.22 -1.79 16.54
C ARG A 71 -0.98 -1.75 15.67
N GLN A 72 -0.18 -0.71 15.85
CA GLN A 72 1.09 -0.58 15.15
C GLN A 72 2.09 0.27 15.90
N SER A 73 3.38 0.01 15.69
CA SER A 73 4.47 0.78 16.30
C SER A 73 5.65 0.85 15.36
N THR A 74 6.38 1.95 15.41
CA THR A 74 7.68 2.10 14.78
C THR A 74 8.70 2.42 15.85
N THR A 75 9.71 1.57 15.96
CA THR A 75 10.88 1.76 16.81
C THR A 75 12.06 2.11 15.91
N ILE A 76 12.86 3.09 16.32
CA ILE A 76 14.08 3.48 15.61
C ILE A 76 15.29 3.37 16.54
N GLU A 77 16.47 3.28 15.94
CA GLU A 77 17.73 3.38 16.65
C GLU A 77 18.53 4.60 16.16
N LEU A 78 18.78 5.55 17.06
CA LEU A 78 19.58 6.75 16.77
C LEU A 78 20.80 6.77 17.67
N GLN A 79 22.00 6.77 17.07
CA GLN A 79 23.28 6.81 17.79
C GLN A 79 23.40 5.71 18.88
N GLY A 80 22.87 4.51 18.61
CA GLY A 80 22.87 3.38 19.54
C GLY A 80 21.73 3.37 20.56
N ASN A 81 20.86 4.38 20.57
CA ASN A 81 19.69 4.44 21.45
C ASN A 81 18.43 3.96 20.70
N LYS A 82 17.89 2.81 21.11
CA LYS A 82 16.61 2.28 20.61
C LYS A 82 15.43 2.93 21.34
N MET A 83 14.46 3.45 20.59
CA MET A 83 13.27 4.10 21.14
C MET A 83 12.05 3.95 20.23
N ILE A 84 10.87 3.75 20.84
CA ILE A 84 9.61 3.78 20.11
C ILE A 84 9.38 5.22 19.63
N TRP A 85 9.37 5.40 18.31
CA TRP A 85 9.23 6.69 17.65
C TRP A 85 7.77 7.10 17.50
N ALA A 86 6.92 6.15 17.13
CA ALA A 86 5.49 6.36 16.97
C ALA A 86 4.74 5.07 17.25
N ALA A 87 3.51 5.17 17.73
CA ALA A 87 2.63 4.03 17.84
C ALA A 87 1.15 4.41 17.85
N TYR A 88 0.32 3.41 17.60
CA TYR A 88 -1.12 3.46 17.69
C TYR A 88 -1.61 2.18 18.39
N ASP A 89 -2.33 2.35 19.50
CA ASP A 89 -2.84 1.23 20.31
C ASP A 89 -4.26 0.77 19.91
N GLY A 90 -4.78 1.27 18.78
CA GLY A 90 -6.18 1.09 18.36
C GLY A 90 -7.13 2.21 18.83
N LYS A 91 -6.65 3.13 19.67
CA LYS A 91 -7.42 4.27 20.19
C LYS A 91 -6.61 5.57 20.21
N ILE A 92 -5.39 5.53 20.71
CA ILE A 92 -4.47 6.65 20.87
C ILE A 92 -3.36 6.50 19.84
N SER A 93 -3.23 7.49 18.96
CA SER A 93 -2.06 7.66 18.11
C SER A 93 -1.10 8.64 18.78
N TRP A 94 0.19 8.38 18.68
CA TRP A 94 1.23 9.27 19.17
C TRP A 94 2.53 9.11 18.40
N SER A 95 3.35 10.15 18.43
CA SER A 95 4.69 10.14 17.85
C SER A 95 5.61 11.06 18.62
N ARG A 96 6.93 10.90 18.43
CA ARG A 96 7.90 11.80 19.03
C ARG A 96 8.09 13.05 18.19
N ASN A 97 8.17 14.19 18.86
CA ASN A 97 8.52 15.44 18.25
C ASN A 97 9.98 15.41 17.77
N GLN A 98 10.23 15.82 16.53
CA GLN A 98 11.58 15.77 15.94
C GLN A 98 12.60 16.69 16.64
N GLN A 99 12.15 17.77 17.28
CA GLN A 99 13.02 18.74 17.94
C GLN A 99 13.25 18.40 19.41
N THR A 100 12.18 18.08 20.15
CA THR A 100 12.26 17.84 21.60
C THR A 100 12.51 16.38 21.95
N MET A 101 12.27 15.45 21.01
CA MET A 101 12.29 13.99 21.21
C MET A 101 11.24 13.48 22.22
N GLU A 102 10.34 14.35 22.68
CA GLU A 102 9.25 14.01 23.61
C GLU A 102 8.11 13.33 22.86
N ALA A 103 7.45 12.39 23.53
CA ALA A 103 6.28 11.72 22.97
C ALA A 103 5.04 12.61 23.09
N GLU A 104 4.37 12.85 21.97
CA GLU A 104 3.19 13.70 21.87
C GLU A 104 2.04 12.89 21.28
N LYS A 105 0.86 12.99 21.91
CA LYS A 105 -0.36 12.41 21.35
C LYS A 105 -0.70 13.17 20.07
N SER A 106 -1.04 12.42 19.03
CA SER A 106 -1.66 12.97 17.83
C SER A 106 -2.98 13.64 18.20
N ASP A 107 -3.36 14.67 17.45
CA ASP A 107 -4.69 15.25 17.61
C ASP A 107 -5.80 14.26 17.17
N ASN A 108 -7.05 14.64 17.42
CA ASN A 108 -8.21 13.80 17.10
C ASN A 108 -8.34 13.53 15.60
N GLU A 109 -7.96 14.49 14.74
CA GLU A 109 -8.08 14.35 13.29
C GLU A 109 -7.08 13.33 12.78
N ALA A 110 -5.81 13.47 13.15
CA ALA A 110 -4.75 12.54 12.83
C ALA A 110 -5.04 11.14 13.37
N THR A 111 -5.59 11.03 14.60
CA THR A 111 -5.96 9.74 15.19
C THR A 111 -7.11 9.06 14.44
N GLU A 112 -8.16 9.80 14.04
CA GLU A 112 -9.26 9.22 13.25
C GLU A 112 -8.82 8.86 11.82
N ASN A 113 -7.93 9.64 11.21
CA ASN A 113 -7.31 9.27 9.94
C ASN A 113 -6.46 8.00 10.07
N MET A 114 -5.70 7.88 11.16
CA MET A 114 -4.92 6.69 11.44
C MET A 114 -5.81 5.45 11.55
N LYS A 115 -6.92 5.56 12.28
CA LYS A 115 -7.93 4.50 12.39
C LYS A 115 -8.53 4.07 11.04
N LYS A 116 -8.70 5.00 10.10
CA LYS A 116 -9.15 4.66 8.74
C LYS A 116 -8.04 3.94 7.97
N GLN A 117 -6.80 4.40 8.11
CA GLN A 117 -5.63 3.80 7.46
C GLN A 117 -5.39 2.36 7.90
N THR A 118 -5.66 2.00 9.16
CA THR A 118 -5.45 0.62 9.64
C THR A 118 -6.29 -0.42 8.89
N LYS A 119 -7.39 -0.01 8.24
CA LYS A 119 -8.18 -0.89 7.36
C LYS A 119 -7.41 -1.34 6.12
N ASP A 120 -6.30 -0.67 5.75
CA ASP A 120 -5.43 -1.12 4.67
C ASP A 120 -4.74 -2.45 4.99
N TRP A 121 -4.74 -2.90 6.25
CA TRP A 121 -4.12 -4.17 6.65
C TRP A 121 -4.69 -5.41 5.94
N PRO A 122 -3.87 -6.43 5.63
CA PRO A 122 -2.42 -6.35 5.35
C PRO A 122 -2.15 -5.78 3.95
N SER A 123 -3.20 -5.63 3.15
CA SER A 123 -3.19 -5.00 1.83
C SER A 123 -4.53 -4.28 1.59
N PRO A 124 -4.54 -3.07 1.00
CA PRO A 124 -5.77 -2.35 0.70
C PRO A 124 -6.65 -3.09 -0.32
N PHE A 125 -6.07 -4.06 -1.04
CA PHE A 125 -6.76 -4.91 -2.00
C PHE A 125 -7.44 -6.11 -1.36
N LEU A 126 -6.95 -6.58 -0.21
CA LEU A 126 -7.50 -7.76 0.44
C LEU A 126 -8.89 -7.44 0.96
N ASN A 127 -9.90 -8.13 0.46
CA ASN A 127 -11.31 -7.93 0.84
C ASN A 127 -11.76 -6.46 0.73
N TYR A 128 -11.24 -5.73 -0.27
CA TYR A 128 -11.45 -4.30 -0.44
C TYR A 128 -12.94 -3.89 -0.47
N LYS A 129 -13.82 -4.73 -1.03
CA LYS A 129 -15.28 -4.49 -1.06
C LYS A 129 -15.88 -4.47 0.36
N GLU A 130 -15.43 -5.36 1.24
CA GLU A 130 -15.87 -5.42 2.65
C GLU A 130 -15.35 -4.22 3.45
N LYS A 131 -14.18 -3.69 3.05
CA LYS A 131 -13.61 -2.45 3.60
C LYS A 131 -14.34 -1.20 3.13
N GLY A 132 -15.25 -1.31 2.16
CA GLY A 132 -15.94 -0.19 1.54
C GLY A 132 -15.11 0.55 0.48
N TYR A 133 -14.00 -0.05 0.03
CA TYR A 133 -13.12 0.55 -0.96
C TYR A 133 -13.60 0.23 -2.38
N ALA A 134 -13.13 1.02 -3.34
CA ALA A 134 -13.32 0.77 -4.76
C ALA A 134 -11.97 0.70 -5.48
N ILE A 135 -11.86 -0.21 -6.45
CA ILE A 135 -10.72 -0.29 -7.36
C ILE A 135 -11.20 -0.12 -8.80
N GLU A 136 -10.39 0.56 -9.61
CA GLU A 136 -10.69 0.86 -11.00
C GLU A 136 -9.42 0.69 -11.85
N LEU A 137 -9.49 -0.08 -12.93
CA LEU A 137 -8.41 -0.16 -13.90
C LEU A 137 -8.48 1.08 -14.79
N ILE A 138 -7.48 1.96 -14.67
CA ILE A 138 -7.36 3.17 -15.48
C ILE A 138 -6.83 2.84 -16.87
N GLY A 139 -5.97 1.82 -16.98
CA GLY A 139 -5.40 1.34 -18.22
C GLY A 139 -3.97 0.84 -18.04
N LYS A 140 -3.25 0.71 -19.15
CA LYS A 140 -1.83 0.39 -19.15
C LYS A 140 -0.97 1.65 -19.26
N GLU A 141 0.15 1.68 -18.58
CA GLU A 141 1.15 2.75 -18.64
C GLU A 141 2.55 2.15 -18.52
N THR A 142 3.53 2.66 -19.28
CA THR A 142 4.93 2.27 -19.11
C THR A 142 5.59 3.18 -18.07
N VAL A 143 6.13 2.61 -17.00
CA VAL A 143 6.87 3.34 -15.96
C VAL A 143 8.26 2.74 -15.83
N ASP A 144 9.29 3.57 -15.93
CA ASP A 144 10.71 3.17 -15.85
C ASP A 144 11.10 2.00 -16.76
N GLY A 145 10.45 1.90 -17.93
CA GLY A 145 10.69 0.86 -18.92
C GLY A 145 9.85 -0.41 -18.75
N THR A 146 9.08 -0.52 -17.67
CA THR A 146 8.18 -1.65 -17.38
C THR A 146 6.75 -1.31 -17.79
N GLU A 147 6.08 -2.19 -18.53
CA GLU A 147 4.65 -2.05 -18.80
C GLU A 147 3.87 -2.38 -17.52
N THR A 148 2.92 -1.53 -17.13
CA THR A 148 2.14 -1.71 -15.90
C THR A 148 0.65 -1.54 -16.13
N PHE A 149 -0.16 -2.17 -15.29
CA PHE A 149 -1.57 -1.84 -15.11
C PHE A 149 -1.72 -0.78 -14.02
N LYS A 150 -2.31 0.37 -14.37
CA LYS A 150 -2.60 1.43 -13.40
C LYS A 150 -3.98 1.21 -12.77
N ILE A 151 -3.99 0.84 -11.50
CA ILE A 151 -5.20 0.68 -10.70
C ILE A 151 -5.36 1.86 -9.76
N LYS A 152 -6.49 2.56 -9.85
CA LYS A 152 -6.91 3.55 -8.88
C LYS A 152 -7.61 2.85 -7.72
N VAL A 153 -7.24 3.18 -6.50
CA VAL A 153 -7.87 2.73 -5.26
C VAL A 153 -8.50 3.92 -4.58
N THR A 154 -9.80 3.85 -4.30
CA THR A 154 -10.54 4.87 -3.53
C THR A 154 -10.87 4.28 -2.16
N LYS A 155 -10.31 4.89 -1.11
CA LYS A 155 -10.43 4.48 0.29
C LYS A 155 -11.40 5.39 1.05
N ASP A 156 -11.56 5.13 2.35
CA ASP A 156 -12.31 6.03 3.23
C ASP A 156 -11.74 7.45 3.19
N PRO A 157 -12.58 8.48 3.00
CA PRO A 157 -12.14 9.87 3.01
C PRO A 157 -11.41 10.22 4.29
N ILE A 158 -10.31 10.95 4.16
CA ILE A 158 -9.57 11.49 5.31
C ILE A 158 -10.06 12.89 5.63
N THR A 159 -9.84 13.34 6.85
CA THR A 159 -10.15 14.71 7.26
C THR A 159 -8.85 15.50 7.30
N VAL A 160 -8.81 16.65 6.64
CA VAL A 160 -7.64 17.53 6.59
C VAL A 160 -8.10 18.94 6.91
N ASN A 161 -7.59 19.54 7.98
CA ASN A 161 -8.00 20.85 8.48
C ASN A 161 -9.53 20.95 8.67
N GLY A 162 -10.14 19.91 9.24
CA GLY A 162 -11.58 19.81 9.48
C GLY A 162 -12.44 19.56 8.24
N GLN A 163 -11.84 19.38 7.05
CA GLN A 163 -12.56 19.11 5.82
C GLN A 163 -12.36 17.68 5.33
N SER A 164 -13.46 17.01 4.95
CA SER A 164 -13.39 15.70 4.31
C SER A 164 -12.75 15.81 2.92
N GLN A 165 -11.72 15.02 2.65
CA GLN A 165 -10.99 14.96 1.39
C GLN A 165 -11.01 13.52 0.84
N PRO A 166 -11.06 13.34 -0.50
CA PRO A 166 -10.90 12.02 -1.11
C PRO A 166 -9.56 11.39 -0.72
N ASN A 167 -9.57 10.10 -0.41
CA ASN A 167 -8.37 9.31 -0.16
C ASN A 167 -8.16 8.37 -1.36
N ILE A 168 -7.27 8.77 -2.26
CA ILE A 168 -7.05 8.09 -3.54
C ILE A 168 -5.56 7.79 -3.72
N SER A 169 -5.26 6.55 -4.04
CA SER A 169 -3.91 6.09 -4.43
C SER A 169 -3.98 5.44 -5.80
N HIS A 170 -2.91 5.52 -6.59
CA HIS A 170 -2.76 4.78 -7.83
C HIS A 170 -1.62 3.78 -7.72
N TYR A 171 -1.89 2.51 -7.98
CA TYR A 171 -0.93 1.43 -7.96
C TYR A 171 -0.61 1.02 -9.39
N TYR A 172 0.66 0.86 -9.70
CA TYR A 172 1.13 0.41 -11.00
C TYR A 172 1.62 -1.03 -10.83
N PHE A 173 0.80 -1.97 -11.27
CA PHE A 173 1.09 -3.40 -11.22
C PHE A 173 1.91 -3.81 -12.44
N ASP A 174 3.05 -4.44 -12.24
CA ASP A 174 3.80 -5.09 -13.31
C ASP A 174 2.90 -6.05 -14.10
N THR A 175 2.95 -6.01 -15.43
CA THR A 175 2.06 -6.83 -16.27
C THR A 175 2.50 -8.30 -16.35
N GLU A 176 3.72 -8.64 -15.93
CA GLU A 176 4.24 -10.01 -15.94
C GLU A 176 3.91 -10.74 -14.62
N ASN A 177 4.24 -10.13 -13.49
CA ASN A 177 4.17 -10.74 -12.16
C ASN A 177 2.95 -10.27 -11.35
N PHE A 178 2.21 -9.26 -11.83
CA PHE A 178 1.03 -8.73 -11.15
C PHE A 178 1.32 -8.22 -9.73
N VAL A 179 2.52 -7.69 -9.49
CA VAL A 179 2.87 -7.03 -8.22
C VAL A 179 2.99 -5.51 -8.41
N PRO A 180 2.59 -4.69 -7.42
CA PRO A 180 2.72 -3.25 -7.53
C PRO A 180 4.19 -2.83 -7.46
N ILE A 181 4.67 -2.10 -8.45
CA ILE A 181 6.05 -1.59 -8.49
C ILE A 181 6.14 -0.08 -8.22
N ILE A 182 5.01 0.63 -8.36
CA ILE A 182 4.88 2.05 -8.01
C ILE A 182 3.55 2.27 -7.28
N ILE A 183 3.57 3.09 -6.23
CA ILE A 183 2.41 3.73 -5.63
C ILE A 183 2.52 5.23 -5.88
N GLU A 184 1.47 5.83 -6.43
CA GLU A 184 1.35 7.28 -6.63
C GLU A 184 0.20 7.83 -5.78
N GLU A 185 0.50 8.84 -4.98
CA GLU A 185 -0.46 9.54 -4.13
C GLU A 185 -0.31 11.05 -4.29
N GLU A 186 -1.39 11.79 -4.07
CA GLU A 186 -1.37 13.25 -4.05
C GLU A 186 -1.27 13.72 -2.60
N ILE A 187 -0.30 14.60 -2.31
CA ILE A 187 -0.12 15.20 -1.00
C ILE A 187 -1.35 16.06 -0.66
N GLN A 188 -2.04 15.75 0.44
CA GLN A 188 -3.29 16.39 0.82
C GLN A 188 -3.11 17.66 1.67
N GLU A 189 -1.94 17.84 2.29
CA GLU A 189 -1.67 18.92 3.24
C GLU A 189 -0.23 19.46 3.20
N GLY A 190 0.00 20.56 3.91
CA GLY A 190 1.31 21.19 4.00
C GLY A 190 1.77 21.92 2.72
N PRO A 191 3.04 22.35 2.68
CA PRO A 191 3.57 23.18 1.59
C PRO A 191 3.58 22.52 0.21
N MET A 192 3.54 21.18 0.16
CA MET A 192 3.58 20.40 -1.07
C MET A 192 2.20 19.90 -1.51
N LYS A 193 1.12 20.41 -0.90
CA LYS A 193 -0.25 20.04 -1.25
C LYS A 193 -0.51 20.10 -2.76
N GLY A 194 -1.16 19.07 -3.30
CA GLY A 194 -1.49 18.91 -4.72
C GLY A 194 -0.35 18.33 -5.56
N GLN A 195 0.84 18.14 -5.00
CA GLN A 195 1.91 17.44 -5.70
C GLN A 195 1.69 15.93 -5.63
N LYS A 196 1.96 15.25 -6.73
CA LYS A 196 1.99 13.79 -6.79
C LYS A 196 3.34 13.27 -6.37
N ILE A 197 3.35 12.31 -5.46
CA ILE A 197 4.53 11.59 -5.03
C ILE A 197 4.45 10.15 -5.55
N LYS A 198 5.58 9.63 -6.02
CA LYS A 198 5.73 8.22 -6.39
C LYS A 198 6.64 7.53 -5.39
N MET A 199 6.21 6.37 -4.94
CA MET A 199 7.00 5.42 -4.16
C MET A 199 7.21 4.18 -5.01
N SER A 200 8.46 3.87 -5.31
CA SER A 200 8.88 2.63 -5.94
C SER A 200 8.90 1.50 -4.91
N ILE A 201 8.49 0.32 -5.34
CA ILE A 201 8.44 -0.89 -4.55
C ILE A 201 9.13 -1.99 -5.36
N SER A 202 10.11 -2.65 -4.75
CA SER A 202 10.95 -3.61 -5.46
C SER A 202 11.48 -4.69 -4.53
N ASP A 203 12.24 -5.62 -5.13
CA ASP A 203 12.90 -6.73 -4.43
C ASP A 203 11.90 -7.61 -3.67
N TYR A 204 10.92 -8.15 -4.41
CA TYR A 204 9.95 -9.06 -3.83
C TYR A 204 10.63 -10.39 -3.46
N GLN A 205 10.58 -10.76 -2.18
CA GLN A 205 11.16 -11.99 -1.66
C GLN A 205 10.14 -12.80 -0.89
N GLU A 206 10.33 -14.11 -0.87
CA GLU A 206 9.47 -15.05 -0.17
C GLU A 206 9.78 -15.05 1.34
N VAL A 207 8.72 -15.00 2.15
CA VAL A 207 8.72 -15.14 3.60
C VAL A 207 7.58 -16.07 3.97
N GLU A 208 7.91 -17.29 4.41
CA GLU A 208 6.93 -18.31 4.82
C GLU A 208 5.80 -18.55 3.78
N GLY A 209 6.15 -18.54 2.49
CA GLY A 209 5.22 -18.78 1.40
C GLY A 209 4.42 -17.56 0.93
N LEU A 210 4.61 -16.38 1.54
CA LEU A 210 4.09 -15.10 1.06
C LEU A 210 5.22 -14.26 0.46
N TYR A 211 4.93 -13.42 -0.54
CA TYR A 211 5.94 -12.53 -1.13
C TYR A 211 5.74 -11.08 -0.68
N PHE A 212 6.79 -10.49 -0.14
CA PHE A 212 6.81 -9.10 0.35
C PHE A 212 7.90 -8.29 -0.36
N PRO A 213 7.71 -6.98 -0.55
CA PRO A 213 8.76 -6.12 -1.08
C PRO A 213 9.81 -5.79 -0.02
N PHE A 214 11.08 -6.02 -0.34
CA PHE A 214 12.20 -5.72 0.56
C PHE A 214 12.83 -4.34 0.32
N SER A 215 12.34 -3.60 -0.68
CA SER A 215 12.76 -2.21 -0.94
C SER A 215 11.58 -1.31 -1.25
N GLN A 216 11.55 -0.16 -0.59
CA GLN A 216 10.63 0.95 -0.89
C GLN A 216 11.43 2.25 -1.02
N SER A 217 11.17 3.05 -2.05
CA SER A 217 11.91 4.30 -2.25
C SER A 217 11.05 5.40 -2.85
N SER A 218 11.19 6.61 -2.32
CA SER A 218 10.58 7.83 -2.85
C SER A 218 11.66 8.91 -3.03
N GLN A 219 11.26 10.09 -3.51
CA GLN A 219 12.17 11.24 -3.60
C GLN A 219 12.71 11.73 -2.24
N PHE A 220 12.07 11.37 -1.12
CA PHE A 220 12.42 11.89 0.21
C PHE A 220 13.19 10.88 1.07
N GLN A 221 12.84 9.61 0.94
CA GLN A 221 13.39 8.53 1.76
C GLN A 221 13.33 7.20 1.03
N SER A 222 14.20 6.28 1.43
CA SER A 222 14.10 4.85 1.10
C SER A 222 14.09 4.00 2.35
N MET A 223 13.53 2.80 2.25
CA MET A 223 13.48 1.78 3.28
C MET A 223 13.95 0.48 2.66
N ASP A 224 15.05 -0.05 3.20
CA ASP A 224 15.59 -1.36 2.86
C ASP A 224 15.23 -2.32 3.99
N PHE A 225 14.32 -3.25 3.74
CA PHE A 225 13.91 -4.26 4.70
C PHE A 225 14.90 -5.43 4.69
N LYS A 226 15.15 -6.02 5.86
CA LYS A 226 16.10 -7.11 6.07
C LYS A 226 15.44 -8.37 6.60
N GLU A 227 14.33 -8.21 7.34
CA GLU A 227 13.66 -9.30 8.03
C GLU A 227 12.18 -8.99 8.12
N PHE A 228 11.38 -10.02 7.86
CA PHE A 228 9.94 -10.05 8.11
C PHE A 228 9.67 -11.23 9.04
N ASP A 229 8.92 -10.99 10.10
CA ASP A 229 8.45 -12.00 11.04
C ASP A 229 6.92 -11.96 11.04
N LEU A 230 6.30 -13.08 10.66
CA LEU A 230 4.86 -13.18 10.44
C LEU A 230 4.18 -13.72 11.69
N ASN A 231 3.04 -13.13 12.05
CA ASN A 231 2.27 -13.45 13.25
C ASN A 231 3.10 -13.38 14.54
N PRO A 232 3.84 -12.28 14.78
CA PRO A 232 4.73 -12.16 15.93
C PRO A 232 3.94 -12.13 17.24
N GLU A 233 4.53 -12.68 18.31
CA GLU A 233 4.09 -12.40 19.67
C GLU A 233 4.60 -11.03 20.11
N VAL A 234 3.69 -10.13 20.49
CA VAL A 234 4.02 -8.72 20.79
C VAL A 234 3.45 -8.28 22.14
N GLU A 235 4.27 -7.56 22.90
CA GLU A 235 3.88 -6.99 24.18
C GLU A 235 2.99 -5.76 23.99
N ALA A 236 1.93 -5.64 24.80
CA ALA A 236 1.00 -4.52 24.70
C ALA A 236 1.65 -3.15 24.95
N SER A 237 2.73 -3.12 25.75
CA SER A 237 3.50 -1.91 26.05
C SER A 237 4.18 -1.28 24.83
N LEU A 238 4.37 -2.04 23.74
CA LEU A 238 4.95 -1.56 22.50
C LEU A 238 4.09 -0.47 21.83
N PHE A 239 2.78 -0.50 22.07
CA PHE A 239 1.82 0.41 21.43
C PHE A 239 1.40 1.56 22.35
N ALA A 240 1.62 1.41 23.66
CA ALA A 240 1.14 2.33 24.67
C ALA A 240 1.84 3.68 24.59
N PHE A 241 1.09 4.75 24.85
CA PHE A 241 1.68 6.06 25.09
C PHE A 241 2.57 5.99 26.34
N PRO A 242 3.84 6.42 26.27
CA PRO A 242 4.72 6.38 27.44
C PRO A 242 4.20 7.35 28.50
N GLU A 243 3.91 6.84 29.69
CA GLU A 243 3.62 7.70 30.84
C GLU A 243 4.89 8.50 31.16
N GLY A 244 4.76 9.84 31.21
CA GLY A 244 5.87 10.72 31.53
C GLY A 244 6.49 10.36 32.88
N LYS A 245 7.81 10.54 33.00
CA LYS A 245 8.44 10.58 34.33
C LYS A 245 8.05 11.85 35.07
#